data_AF-X1QZC4-F1
#
_entry.id   AF-X1QZC4-F1
#
_cell.length_a   1.000
_cell.length_b   1.000
_cell.length_c   1.000
_cell.angle_alpha   90.00
_cell.angle_beta   90.00
_cell.angle_gamma   90.00
#
_symmetry.space_group_name_H-M   'P 1'
#
loop_
_entity.id
_entity.type
_entity.pdbx_description
1 polymer ?
#
loop_
_entity_poly.entity_id
_entity_poly.type
_entity_poly.pdbx_seq_one_letter_code
_entity_poly.pdbx_strand_id
1 'polypeptide(L)' 'MPIKIDREVYFSVEELVAILPLTALTIRDYLRRGKLKGKKVGKLWHVSKRDLK' A
#
# COMPACT_ATOMS: atom_id res chain seq x y z
N MET A 1 -6.65 -8.72 -4.14
CA MET A 1 -5.70 -9.83 -4.31
C MET A 1 -4.32 -9.23 -4.47
N PRO A 2 -3.35 -9.58 -3.62
CA PRO A 2 -2.05 -8.92 -3.63
C PRO A 2 -1.29 -9.35 -4.88
N ILE A 3 -0.84 -8.36 -5.64
CA ILE A 3 -0.13 -8.61 -6.89
C ILE A 3 1.33 -8.91 -6.55
N LYS A 4 1.82 -10.06 -7.01
CA LYS A 4 3.22 -10.44 -6.90
C LYS A 4 3.91 -10.04 -8.20
N ILE A 5 4.85 -9.10 -8.12
CA ILE A 5 5.68 -8.73 -9.27
C ILE A 5 7.13 -9.07 -8.92
N ASP A 6 7.70 -9.98 -9.70
CA ASP A 6 9.11 -10.39 -9.75
C ASP A 6 9.69 -11.04 -8.46
N ARG A 7 9.45 -10.47 -7.27
CA ARG A 7 9.72 -11.02 -5.91
C ARG A 7 9.10 -10.18 -4.80
N GLU A 8 8.37 -9.12 -5.15
CA GLU A 8 7.74 -8.20 -4.20
C GLU A 8 6.24 -8.38 -4.20
N VAL A 9 5.68 -8.37 -2.98
CA VAL A 9 4.24 -8.39 -2.75
C VAL A 9 3.79 -6.94 -2.64
N TYR A 10 2.88 -6.56 -3.53
CA TYR A 10 2.23 -5.27 -3.52
C TYR A 10 0.82 -5.40 -2.97
N PHE A 11 0.52 -4.58 -1.98
CA PHE A 11 -0.79 -4.51 -1.36
C PHE A 11 -1.58 -3.33 -1.89
N SER A 12 -2.88 -3.55 -2.12
CA SER A 12 -3.83 -2.46 -2.34
C SER A 12 -4.15 -1.73 -1.03
N VAL A 13 -4.85 -0.60 -1.13
CA VAL A 13 -5.31 0.13 0.07
C VAL A 13 -6.23 -0.74 0.93
N GLU A 14 -7.13 -1.51 0.32
CA GLU A 14 -8.05 -2.39 1.06
C GLU A 14 -7.30 -3.49 1.81
N GLU A 15 -6.26 -4.05 1.21
CA GLU A 15 -5.43 -5.08 1.85
C GLU A 15 -4.59 -4.49 2.99
N LEU A 16 -4.10 -3.27 2.84
CA LEU A 16 -3.40 -2.56 3.90
C LEU A 16 -4.29 -2.30 5.11
N VAL A 17 -5.60 -2.07 4.92
CA VAL A 17 -6.56 -1.92 6.04
C VAL A 17 -6.71 -3.22 6.83
N ALA A 18 -6.56 -4.38 6.19
CA ALA A 18 -6.62 -5.66 6.87
C ALA A 18 -5.33 -6.01 7.63
N ILE A 19 -4.19 -5.44 7.21
CA ILE A 19 -2.87 -5.74 7.75
C ILE A 19 -2.44 -4.71 8.80
N LEU A 20 -2.79 -3.44 8.58
CA LEU A 20 -2.49 -2.33 9.47
C LEU A 20 -3.73 -1.97 10.27
N PRO A 21 -3.60 -1.58 11.55
CA PRO A 21 -4.71 -1.06 12.36
C PRO A 21 -5.03 0.40 11.95
N LEU A 22 -5.16 0.67 10.64
CA LEU A 22 -5.37 1.99 10.06
C LEU A 22 -6.54 1.98 9.09
N THR A 23 -7.23 3.11 8.99
CA THR A 23 -8.32 3.27 8.02
C THR A 23 -7.78 3.49 6.61
N ALA A 24 -8.59 3.15 5.59
CA ALA A 24 -8.24 3.41 4.18
C ALA A 24 -7.94 4.90 3.93
N LEU A 25 -8.62 5.80 4.64
CA LEU A 25 -8.40 7.24 4.56
C LEU A 25 -6.99 7.60 5.05
N THR A 26 -6.60 7.11 6.22
CA THR A 26 -5.28 7.32 6.80
C THR A 26 -4.18 6.76 5.91
N ILE A 27 -4.36 5.55 5.37
CA ILE A 27 -3.41 4.93 4.46
C ILE A 27 -3.23 5.78 3.19
N ARG A 28 -4.32 6.24 2.56
CA ARG A 28 -4.22 7.15 1.39
C ARG A 28 -3.56 8.47 1.72
N ASP A 29 -3.83 9.05 2.89
CA ASP A 29 -3.18 10.27 3.34
C ASP A 29 -1.67 10.07 3.52
N TYR A 30 -1.26 8.96 4.13
CA TYR A 30 0.15 8.63 4.32
C TYR A 30 0.87 8.38 3.00
N LEU A 31 0.21 7.73 2.04
CA LEU A 31 0.71 7.54 0.69
C LEU A 31 0.88 8.89 -0.05
N ARG A 32 -0.10 9.79 0.06
CA ARG A 32 -0.03 11.13 -0.55
C ARG A 32 1.07 11.99 0.07
N ARG A 33 1.27 11.88 1.39
CA ARG A 33 2.30 12.63 2.13
C ARG A 33 3.69 12.00 2.04
N GLY A 34 3.83 10.83 1.42
CA GLY A 34 5.10 10.11 1.34
C GLY A 34 5.56 9.47 2.66
N LYS A 35 4.70 9.44 3.69
CA LYS A 35 4.97 8.73 4.96
C LYS A 35 5.00 7.22 4.77
N LEU A 36 4.15 6.71 3.87
CA LEU A 36 4.12 5.32 3.47
C LEU A 36 4.61 5.24 2.03
N LYS A 37 5.66 4.45 1.78
CA LYS A 37 6.20 4.32 0.43
C LYS A 37 5.30 3.39 -0.37
N GLY A 38 4.64 3.96 -1.37
CA GLY A 38 3.81 3.22 -2.32
C GLY A 38 3.96 3.80 -3.72
N LYS A 39 3.75 2.94 -4.71
CA LYS A 39 3.76 3.33 -6.12
C LYS A 39 2.33 3.46 -6.61
N LYS A 40 2.00 4.61 -7.19
CA LYS A 40 0.72 4.81 -7.85
C LYS A 40 0.80 4.27 -9.27
N VAL A 41 -0.07 3.31 -9.60
CA VAL A 41 -0.19 2.74 -10.94
C VAL A 41 -1.63 2.98 -11.40
N GLY A 42 -1.81 3.91 -12.34
CA GLY A 42 -3.13 4.39 -12.73
C GLY A 42 -3.88 5.04 -11.55
N LYS A 43 -5.06 4.50 -11.22
CA LYS A 43 -5.88 4.96 -10.08
C LYS A 43 -5.57 4.24 -8.77
N LEU A 44 -4.77 3.18 -8.80
CA LEU A 44 -4.52 2.31 -7.65
C LEU A 44 -3.16 2.58 -7.02
N TRP A 45 -3.11 2.44 -5.70
CA TRP A 45 -1.86 2.47 -4.93
C TRP A 45 -1.40 1.05 -4.66
N HIS A 46 -0.10 0.82 -4.87
CA HIS A 46 0.57 -0.45 -4.64
C HIS A 46 1.69 -0.21 -3.64
N VAL A 47 1.59 -0.86 -2.49
CA VAL A 47 2.56 -0.70 -1.40
C VAL A 47 3.38 -1.96 -1.27
N SER A 48 4.71 -1.83 -1.32
CA SER A 48 5.58 -2.99 -1.14
C SER A 48 5.53 -3.44 0.32
N LYS A 49 5.50 -4.77 0.54
CA LYS A 49 5.63 -5.32 1.90
C LYS A 49 6.89 -4.87 2.63
N ARG A 50 7.96 -4.56 1.89
CA ARG A 50 9.26 -4.16 2.45
C ARG A 50 9.21 -2.79 3.13
N ASP A 51 8.34 -1.92 2.65
CA ASP A 51 8.15 -0.56 3.18
C ASP A 51 7.21 -0.52 4.40
N LEU A 52 6.60 -1.64 4.77
CA LEU A 52 5.74 -1.79 5.96
C LEU A 52 6.51 -2.24 7.21
N LYS A 53 7.84 -2.30 7.14
CA LYS A 53 8.71 -2.84 8.19
C LYS A 53 9.28 -1.76 9.08
#